data_AF-A0A3N5TNB7-F1
#
_entry.id   AF-A0A3N5TNB7-F1
#
_cell.length_a   1.000
_cell.length_b   1.000
_cell.length_c   1.000
_cell.angle_alpha   90.00
_cell.angle_beta   90.00
_cell.angle_gamma   90.00
#
_symmetry.space_group_name_H-M   'P 1'
#
loop_
_entity.id
_entity.type
_entity.pdbx_description
1 polymer ?
#
loop_
_entity_poly.entity_id
_entity_poly.type
_entity_poly.pdbx_seq_one_letter_code
_entity_poly.pdbx_strand_id
1 'polypeptide(L)'
;MGELSMIRHGQASFGDKDYDRLSHAGTMQAKILARHLLNTKQTFDAVYCGTMERQKNTAREMIECFSKSGFPVPDTQVSANFDEYDSFSVWDSQIPLILKEDPGLSVTIEKAYRDRKSFQRIFEA
;
A
#
# COMPACT_ATOMS: atom_id res chain seq x y z
N MET A 1 -19.51 22.98 2.65
CA MET A 1 -19.59 21.53 2.39
C MET A 1 -18.17 21.00 2.42
N GLY A 2 -17.89 19.92 3.17
CA GLY A 2 -16.56 19.33 3.23
C GLY A 2 -16.38 18.25 2.16
N GLU A 3 -15.17 18.09 1.66
CA GLU A 3 -14.79 17.04 0.71
C GLU A 3 -13.69 16.17 1.34
N LEU A 4 -13.76 14.86 1.12
CA LEU A 4 -12.75 13.91 1.57
C LEU A 4 -12.30 13.06 0.38
N SER A 5 -11.04 13.19 -0.01
CA SER A 5 -10.42 12.36 -1.05
C SER A 5 -9.67 11.19 -0.41
N MET A 6 -9.98 9.97 -0.85
CA MET A 6 -9.24 8.77 -0.43
C MET A 6 -8.35 8.27 -1.55
N ILE A 7 -7.05 8.19 -1.28
CA ILE A 7 -6.03 7.73 -2.22
C ILE A 7 -5.41 6.45 -1.66
N ARG A 8 -5.49 5.36 -2.42
CA ARG A 8 -4.75 4.13 -2.10
C ARG A 8 -3.27 4.32 -2.44
N HIS A 9 -2.38 3.77 -1.62
CA HIS A 9 -0.95 3.78 -1.88
C HIS A 9 -0.61 3.15 -3.25
N GLY A 10 0.49 3.60 -3.87
CA GLY A 10 0.99 3.00 -5.11
C GLY A 10 1.48 1.56 -4.90
N GLN A 11 1.68 0.82 -5.98
CA GLN A 11 2.11 -0.58 -5.93
C GLN A 11 3.38 -0.77 -5.07
N ALA A 12 3.30 -1.67 -4.09
CA ALA A 12 4.42 -2.04 -3.23
C ALA A 12 5.45 -2.97 -3.93
N SER A 13 6.68 -3.00 -3.43
CA SER A 13 7.73 -3.94 -3.85
C SER A 13 7.46 -5.34 -3.29
N PHE A 14 6.77 -6.19 -4.05
CA PHE A 14 6.54 -7.57 -3.64
C PHE A 14 7.84 -8.38 -3.65
N GLY A 15 8.19 -9.02 -2.53
CA GLY A 15 9.32 -9.97 -2.44
C GLY A 15 10.70 -9.37 -2.18
N ASP A 16 10.82 -8.05 -2.06
CA ASP A 16 12.04 -7.41 -1.56
C ASP A 16 12.16 -7.54 -0.04
N LYS A 17 13.39 -7.48 0.50
CA LYS A 17 13.62 -7.47 1.96
C LYS A 17 12.85 -6.36 2.69
N ASP A 18 12.59 -5.26 2.00
CA ASP A 18 11.75 -4.15 2.46
C ASP A 18 10.44 -4.15 1.67
N TYR A 19 9.56 -5.11 1.96
CA TYR A 19 8.25 -5.21 1.30
C TYR A 19 7.41 -3.93 1.46
N ASP A 20 7.55 -3.28 2.61
CA ASP A 20 6.92 -1.98 2.88
C ASP A 20 7.70 -0.85 2.19
N ARG A 21 7.68 -0.82 0.87
CA ARG A 21 8.11 0.34 0.07
C ARG A 21 7.38 0.35 -1.25
N LEU A 22 7.31 1.53 -1.87
CA LEU A 22 6.82 1.61 -3.24
C LEU A 22 7.80 0.93 -4.20
N SER A 23 7.24 0.17 -5.13
CA SER A 23 7.96 -0.24 -6.33
C SER A 23 8.23 0.97 -7.23
N HIS A 24 9.06 0.79 -8.26
CA HIS A 24 9.24 1.81 -9.30
C HIS A 24 7.88 2.19 -9.95
N ALA A 25 7.05 1.19 -10.24
CA ALA A 25 5.70 1.41 -10.76
C ALA A 25 4.82 2.19 -9.76
N GLY A 26 4.88 1.85 -8.47
CA GLY A 26 4.14 2.56 -7.41
C GLY A 26 4.52 4.03 -7.28
N THR A 27 5.81 4.34 -7.45
CA THR A 27 6.31 5.72 -7.48
C THR A 27 5.74 6.48 -8.68
N MET A 28 5.74 5.86 -9.87
CA MET A 28 5.17 6.47 -11.08
C MET A 28 3.65 6.68 -10.96
N GLN A 29 2.93 5.74 -10.34
CA GLN A 29 1.50 5.87 -10.06
C GLN A 29 1.21 7.11 -9.19
N ALA A 30 1.98 7.32 -8.11
CA ALA A 30 1.83 8.50 -7.25
C ALA A 30 2.06 9.81 -8.01
N LYS A 31 3.07 9.87 -8.88
CA LYS A 31 3.37 11.05 -9.71
C LYS A 31 2.28 11.34 -10.75
N ILE A 32 1.76 10.31 -11.40
CA ILE A 32 0.67 10.43 -12.37
C ILE A 32 -0.59 10.98 -11.70
N LEU A 33 -0.93 10.42 -10.53
CA LEU A 33 -2.04 10.92 -9.73
C LEU A 33 -1.86 12.40 -9.35
N ALA A 34 -0.69 12.77 -8.84
CA ALA A 34 -0.41 14.16 -8.48
C ALA A 34 -0.56 15.12 -9.67
N ARG A 35 -0.08 14.72 -10.85
CA ARG A 35 -0.26 15.49 -12.08
C ARG A 35 -1.74 15.63 -12.44
N HIS A 36 -2.53 14.57 -12.29
CA HIS A 36 -3.96 14.63 -12.54
C HIS A 36 -4.66 15.61 -11.58
N LEU A 37 -4.38 15.53 -10.28
CA LEU A 37 -4.95 16.41 -9.26
C LEU A 37 -4.60 17.90 -9.52
N LEU A 38 -3.37 18.18 -9.93
CA LEU A 38 -2.94 19.52 -10.34
C LEU A 38 -3.70 20.01 -11.58
N ASN A 39 -3.85 19.16 -12.60
CA ASN A 39 -4.56 19.51 -13.83
C ASN A 39 -6.06 19.77 -13.58
N THR A 40 -6.65 19.12 -12.58
CA THR A 40 -8.03 19.33 -12.14
C THR A 40 -8.15 20.37 -11.03
N LYS A 41 -7.06 21.09 -10.72
CA LYS A 41 -6.99 22.20 -9.75
C LYS A 41 -7.47 21.81 -8.34
N GLN A 42 -7.20 20.58 -7.93
CA GLN A 42 -7.51 20.09 -6.58
C GLN A 42 -6.61 20.77 -5.55
N THR A 43 -7.19 21.09 -4.40
CA THR A 43 -6.50 21.70 -3.26
C THR A 43 -6.82 20.91 -2.00
N PHE A 44 -5.90 20.90 -1.05
CA PHE A 44 -6.05 20.15 0.20
C PHE A 44 -5.76 21.05 1.39
N ASP A 45 -6.68 21.09 2.34
CA ASP A 45 -6.50 21.78 3.63
C ASP A 45 -5.74 20.91 4.65
N ALA A 46 -5.72 19.60 4.43
CA ALA A 46 -4.96 18.64 5.23
C ALA A 46 -4.63 17.37 4.43
N VAL A 47 -3.50 16.73 4.77
CA VAL A 47 -3.07 15.46 4.19
C VAL A 47 -2.78 14.49 5.34
N TYR A 48 -3.31 13.26 5.24
CA TYR A 48 -3.12 12.20 6.24
C TYR A 48 -2.64 10.92 5.57
N CYS A 49 -1.80 10.15 6.26
CA CYS A 49 -1.46 8.79 5.87
C CYS A 49 -1.18 7.91 7.10
N GLY A 50 -1.08 6.59 6.89
CA GLY A 50 -0.61 5.67 7.92
C GLY A 50 0.91 5.65 8.07
N THR A 51 1.36 4.85 9.02
CA THR A 51 2.76 4.71 9.43
C THR A 51 3.59 3.90 8.45
N MET A 52 2.94 3.11 7.59
CA MET A 52 3.59 2.28 6.57
C MET A 52 4.38 3.12 5.55
N GLU A 53 5.60 2.68 5.24
CA GLU A 53 6.51 3.36 4.31
C GLU A 53 5.91 3.53 2.91
N ARG A 54 5.21 2.53 2.37
CA ARG A 54 4.53 2.69 1.06
C ARG A 54 3.47 3.79 1.06
N GLN A 55 2.80 4.02 2.20
CA GLN A 55 1.80 5.06 2.34
C GLN A 55 2.46 6.44 2.47
N LYS A 56 3.46 6.57 3.35
CA LYS A 56 4.28 7.78 3.50
C LYS A 56 4.94 8.20 2.20
N ASN A 57 5.51 7.25 1.46
CA ASN A 57 6.16 7.49 0.18
C ASN A 57 5.17 7.95 -0.89
N THR A 58 3.94 7.38 -0.91
CA THR A 58 2.90 7.86 -1.84
C THR A 58 2.54 9.32 -1.56
N ALA A 59 2.32 9.68 -0.30
CA ALA A 59 2.02 11.06 0.11
C ALA A 59 3.18 12.00 -0.22
N ARG A 60 4.44 11.58 0.04
CA ARG A 60 5.63 12.38 -0.27
C ARG A 60 5.76 12.70 -1.76
N GLU A 61 5.62 11.69 -2.62
CA GLU A 61 5.73 11.89 -4.08
C GLU A 61 4.64 12.83 -4.61
N MET A 62 3.44 12.76 -4.04
CA MET A 62 2.35 13.68 -4.35
C MET A 62 2.69 15.11 -3.91
N ILE A 63 3.10 15.30 -2.66
CA ILE A 63 3.46 16.62 -2.11
C ILE A 63 4.63 17.25 -2.88
N GLU A 64 5.64 16.47 -3.24
CA GLU A 64 6.78 16.95 -4.01
C GLU A 64 6.35 17.45 -5.40
N CYS A 65 5.42 16.75 -6.05
CA CYS A 65 4.85 17.16 -7.33
C CYS A 65 4.05 18.47 -7.24
N PHE A 66 3.28 18.66 -6.15
CA PHE A 66 2.56 19.91 -5.86
C PHE A 66 3.53 21.06 -5.62
N SER A 67 4.52 20.85 -4.74
CA SER A 67 5.54 21.83 -4.39
C SER A 67 6.33 22.30 -5.62
N LYS A 68 6.77 21.37 -6.47
CA LYS A 68 7.47 21.68 -7.74
C LYS A 68 6.61 22.46 -8.74
N SER A 69 5.29 22.35 -8.63
CA SER A 69 4.35 23.05 -9.50
C SER A 69 3.90 24.40 -8.93
N GLY A 70 4.44 24.81 -7.78
CA GLY A 70 4.09 26.07 -7.11
C GLY A 70 2.74 26.06 -6.42
N PHE A 71 2.13 24.88 -6.21
CA PHE A 71 0.88 24.75 -5.48
C PHE A 71 1.18 24.39 -4.02
N PRO A 72 0.77 25.24 -3.06
CA PRO A 72 0.96 24.93 -1.65
C PRO A 72 0.11 23.70 -1.29
N VAL A 73 0.71 22.78 -0.54
CA VAL A 73 0.03 21.63 0.05
C VAL A 73 0.53 21.47 1.48
N PRO A 74 -0.34 21.14 2.46
CA PRO A 74 0.08 20.92 3.84
C PRO A 74 1.04 19.75 3.99
N ASP A 75 1.84 19.78 5.05
CA ASP A 75 2.62 18.63 5.47
C ASP A 75 1.72 17.43 5.81
N THR A 76 2.22 16.23 5.55
CA THR A 76 1.48 14.99 5.85
C THR A 76 1.46 14.72 7.35
N GLN A 77 0.26 14.50 7.89
CA GLN A 77 0.04 14.01 9.24
C GLN A 77 0.00 12.48 9.25
N VAL A 78 0.88 11.85 10.02
CA VAL A 78 0.98 10.39 10.11
C VAL A 78 0.17 9.88 11.30
N SER A 79 -0.68 8.88 11.07
CA SER A 79 -1.46 8.22 12.14
C SER A 79 -1.70 6.75 11.86
N ALA A 80 -1.42 5.89 12.84
CA ALA A 80 -1.63 4.44 12.75
C ALA A 80 -3.10 4.05 12.51
N ASN A 81 -4.05 4.95 12.74
CA ASN A 81 -5.47 4.73 12.42
C ASN A 81 -5.74 4.59 10.90
N PHE A 82 -4.77 4.94 10.05
CA PHE A 82 -4.82 4.75 8.60
C PHE A 82 -3.97 3.59 8.10
N ASP A 83 -3.37 2.80 9.01
CA ASP A 83 -2.64 1.60 8.62
C ASP A 83 -3.58 0.53 8.07
N GLU A 84 -3.02 -0.35 7.25
CA GLU A 84 -3.75 -1.52 6.78
C GLU A 84 -4.01 -2.48 7.94
N TYR A 85 -5.11 -3.23 7.84
CA TYR A 85 -5.36 -4.32 8.78
C TYR A 85 -4.26 -5.39 8.66
N ASP A 86 -4.03 -6.12 9.75
CA ASP A 86 -3.05 -7.20 9.77
C ASP A 86 -3.54 -8.41 8.95
N SER A 87 -3.15 -8.42 7.68
CA SER A 87 -3.49 -9.48 6.74
C SER A 87 -2.79 -10.81 7.07
N PHE A 88 -1.64 -10.78 7.74
CA PHE A 88 -0.96 -12.00 8.19
C PHE A 88 -1.72 -12.66 9.33
N SER A 89 -2.23 -11.91 10.30
CA SER A 89 -3.10 -12.48 11.34
C SER A 89 -4.35 -13.15 10.75
N VAL A 90 -4.96 -12.55 9.72
CA VAL A 90 -6.08 -13.18 9.01
C VAL A 90 -5.62 -14.47 8.33
N TRP A 91 -4.52 -14.43 7.59
CA TRP A 91 -3.94 -15.60 6.92
C TRP A 91 -3.63 -16.74 7.90
N ASP A 92 -2.93 -16.44 8.98
CA ASP A 92 -2.48 -17.39 10.00
C ASP A 92 -3.67 -18.10 10.66
N SER A 93 -4.79 -17.40 10.82
CA SER A 93 -6.02 -18.00 11.35
C SER A 93 -6.65 -19.04 10.41
N GLN A 94 -6.38 -18.96 9.09
CA GLN A 94 -6.93 -19.89 8.09
C GLN A 94 -6.05 -21.12 7.87
N ILE A 95 -4.73 -21.02 8.11
CA ILE A 95 -3.76 -22.11 7.89
C ILE A 95 -4.20 -23.46 8.49
N PRO A 96 -4.70 -23.53 9.76
CA PRO A 96 -5.10 -24.82 10.32
C PRO A 96 -6.27 -25.49 9.59
N LEU A 97 -7.20 -24.69 9.05
CA LEU A 97 -8.34 -25.20 8.29
C LEU A 97 -7.88 -25.70 6.91
N ILE A 98 -7.03 -24.93 6.23
CA ILE A 98 -6.44 -25.30 4.94
C ILE A 98 -5.66 -26.62 5.07
N LEU A 99 -4.84 -26.77 6.11
CA LEU A 99 -4.08 -28.01 6.35
C LEU A 99 -4.95 -29.20 6.72
N LYS A 100 -6.13 -28.98 7.29
CA LYS A 100 -7.10 -30.04 7.57
C LYS A 100 -7.73 -30.56 6.28
N GLU A 101 -7.94 -29.70 5.29
CA GLU A 101 -8.52 -30.04 4.00
C GLU A 101 -7.47 -30.63 3.03
N ASP A 102 -6.28 -30.03 2.96
CA ASP A 102 -5.15 -30.53 2.17
C ASP A 102 -3.83 -30.49 2.96
N PRO A 103 -3.44 -31.60 3.63
CA PRO A 103 -2.16 -31.71 4.33
C PRO A 103 -0.92 -31.54 3.44
N GLY A 104 -1.06 -31.75 2.12
CA GLY A 104 0.02 -31.61 1.14
C GLY A 104 0.49 -30.17 0.93
N LEU A 105 -0.27 -29.18 1.41
CA LEU A 105 0.06 -27.76 1.28
C LEU A 105 1.06 -27.24 2.32
N SER A 106 1.45 -28.04 3.33
CA SER A 106 2.39 -27.65 4.40
C SER A 106 3.68 -26.98 3.88
N VAL A 107 4.38 -27.61 2.93
CA VAL A 107 5.60 -27.06 2.32
C VAL A 107 5.33 -25.80 1.50
N THR A 108 4.13 -25.66 0.93
CA THR A 108 3.74 -24.46 0.17
C THR A 108 3.48 -23.29 1.12
N ILE A 109 2.81 -23.54 2.25
CA ILE A 109 2.52 -22.54 3.29
C ILE A 109 3.79 -21.94 3.87
N GLU A 110 4.80 -22.77 4.17
CA GLU A 110 6.11 -22.28 4.64
C GLU A 110 6.78 -21.31 3.65
N LYS A 111 6.61 -21.55 2.35
CA LYS A 111 7.20 -20.71 1.29
C LYS A 111 6.37 -19.47 0.97
N ALA A 112 5.08 -19.47 1.29
CA ALA A 112 4.12 -18.44 0.89
C ALA A 112 4.45 -17.04 1.41
N TYR A 113 5.04 -16.93 2.59
CA TYR A 113 5.44 -15.64 3.16
C TYR A 113 6.54 -14.93 2.35
N ARG A 114 7.26 -15.66 1.48
CA ARG A 114 8.44 -15.15 0.75
C ARG A 114 8.34 -15.33 -0.76
N ASP A 115 7.47 -16.22 -1.24
CA ASP A 115 7.29 -16.52 -2.65
C ASP A 115 5.87 -16.23 -3.11
N ARG A 116 5.75 -15.32 -4.09
CA ARG A 116 4.46 -14.88 -4.64
C ARG A 116 3.66 -16.05 -5.22
N LYS A 117 4.34 -16.99 -5.89
CA LYS A 117 3.67 -18.12 -6.54
C LYS A 117 3.09 -19.07 -5.49
N SER A 118 3.83 -19.34 -4.43
CA SER A 118 3.38 -20.15 -3.29
C SER A 118 2.20 -19.48 -2.57
N PHE A 119 2.26 -18.16 -2.37
CA PHE A 119 1.13 -17.37 -1.84
C PHE A 119 -0.12 -17.52 -2.72
N GLN A 120 0.03 -17.30 -4.03
CA GLN A 120 -1.09 -17.37 -4.97
C GLN A 120 -1.72 -18.76 -5.01
N ARG A 121 -0.90 -19.82 -4.96
CA ARG A 121 -1.37 -21.20 -4.94
C ARG A 121 -2.21 -21.53 -3.70
N ILE A 122 -1.90 -20.96 -2.54
CA ILE A 122 -2.70 -21.15 -1.32
C ILE A 122 -3.98 -20.33 -1.38
N PHE A 123 -3.91 -19.12 -1.94
CA PHE A 123 -5.08 -18.25 -2.06
C PHE A 123 -6.12 -18.79 -3.06
N GLU A 124 -5.70 -19.58 -4.04
CA GLU A 124 -6.56 -20.21 -5.06
C GLU A 124 -6.99 -21.64 -4.72
N ALA A 125 -6.50 -22.22 -3.62
CA ALA A 125 -6.84 -23.57 -3.16
C ALA A 125 -8.17 -23.56 -2.39
#